data_AF-A0A8X6PWN6-F1
#
_entry.id   AF-A0A8X6PWN6-F1
#
_cell.length_a   1.000
_cell.length_b   1.000
_cell.length_c   1.000
_cell.angle_alpha   90.00
_cell.angle_beta   90.00
_cell.angle_gamma   90.00
#
_symmetry.space_group_name_H-M   'P 1'
#
loop_
_entity.id
_entity.type
_entity.pdbx_description
1 polymer ?
#
loop_
_entity_poly.entity_id
_entity_poly.type
_entity_poly.pdbx_seq_one_letter_code
_entity_poly.pdbx_strand_id
1 'polypeptide(L)'
;MTGSQVKTLEKKHFFFSSSLQAENIMKEAGMEMKKWISNDTTLMSQWAAKGFDTYPVDTSISLGSNKTKVLGLTWQTLDDCLTFIFNCKNPGNKKEGPLTSEEMMEAEYFVLKQEQLMSFHTEMTAMRNGDDICHK
;
A
#
# COMPACT_ATOMS: atom_id res chain seq x y z
N MET A 1 -28.37 -20.37 -11.85
CA MET A 1 -27.83 -19.12 -11.30
C MET A 1 -28.85 -18.01 -11.53
N THR A 2 -29.06 -17.11 -10.58
CA THR A 2 -30.01 -15.99 -10.74
C THR A 2 -29.37 -14.86 -11.57
N GLY A 3 -30.18 -14.04 -12.25
CA GLY A 3 -29.66 -12.94 -13.09
C GLY A 3 -28.81 -11.90 -12.35
N SER A 4 -28.94 -11.79 -11.02
CA SER A 4 -28.09 -10.96 -10.17
C SER A 4 -26.68 -11.55 -9.99
N GLN A 5 -26.56 -12.88 -9.89
CA GLN A 5 -25.26 -13.56 -9.73
C GLN A 5 -24.42 -13.46 -11.01
N VAL A 6 -25.07 -13.52 -12.18
CA VAL A 6 -24.39 -13.37 -13.49
C VAL A 6 -23.77 -11.98 -13.63
N LYS A 7 -24.51 -10.91 -13.30
CA LYS A 7 -23.99 -9.53 -13.34
C LYS A 7 -22.82 -9.31 -12.39
N THR A 8 -22.83 -9.93 -11.21
CA THR A 8 -21.71 -9.85 -10.27
C THR A 8 -20.47 -10.56 -10.82
N LEU A 9 -20.64 -11.72 -11.45
CA LEU A 9 -19.54 -12.47 -12.04
C LEU A 9 -18.90 -11.72 -13.24
N GLU A 10 -19.72 -11.14 -14.11
CA GLU A 10 -19.26 -10.31 -15.24
C GLU A 10 -18.44 -9.12 -14.76
N LYS A 11 -18.88 -8.44 -13.69
CA LYS A 11 -18.12 -7.34 -13.07
C LYS A 11 -16.76 -7.82 -12.57
N LYS A 12 -16.69 -8.95 -11.86
CA LYS A 12 -15.41 -9.50 -11.37
C LYS A 12 -14.45 -9.80 -12.51
N HIS A 13 -14.95 -10.39 -13.60
CA HIS A 13 -14.14 -10.68 -14.78
C HIS A 13 -13.59 -9.40 -15.42
N PHE A 14 -14.43 -8.37 -15.55
CA PHE A 14 -14.01 -7.06 -16.07
C PHE A 14 -12.93 -6.40 -15.20
N PHE A 15 -13.04 -6.47 -13.88
CA PHE A 15 -12.02 -5.93 -12.98
C PHE A 15 -10.70 -6.69 -13.07
N PHE A 16 -10.74 -8.02 -13.22
CA PHE A 16 -9.52 -8.80 -13.43
C PHE A 16 -8.85 -8.47 -14.77
N SER A 17 -9.62 -8.37 -15.86
CA SER A 17 -9.04 -8.00 -17.16
C SER A 17 -8.42 -6.61 -17.14
N SER A 18 -9.06 -5.64 -16.47
CA SER A 18 -8.56 -4.27 -16.38
C SER A 18 -7.28 -4.18 -15.55
N SER A 19 -7.23 -4.89 -14.41
CA SER A 19 -6.03 -4.96 -13.57
C SER A 19 -4.88 -5.70 -14.24
N LEU A 20 -5.17 -6.70 -15.07
CA LEU A 20 -4.16 -7.36 -15.89
C LEU A 20 -3.55 -6.44 -16.95
N GLN A 21 -4.35 -5.58 -17.57
CA GLN A 21 -3.82 -4.59 -18.50
C GLN A 21 -2.87 -3.61 -17.81
N ALA A 22 -3.20 -3.18 -16.59
CA ALA A 22 -2.32 -2.30 -15.80
C ALA A 22 -0.97 -2.97 -15.48
N GLU A 23 -0.97 -4.26 -15.11
CA GLU A 23 0.26 -5.02 -14.87
C GLU A 23 1.15 -5.08 -16.11
N ASN A 24 0.57 -5.37 -17.27
CA ASN A 24 1.30 -5.40 -18.53
C ASN A 24 1.93 -4.03 -18.86
N ILE A 25 1.19 -2.93 -18.70
CA ILE A 25 1.71 -1.58 -18.94
C ILE A 25 2.91 -1.28 -18.03
N MET A 26 2.82 -1.60 -16.75
CA MET A 26 3.95 -1.41 -15.82
C MET A 26 5.15 -2.25 -16.23
N LYS A 27 4.93 -3.51 -16.58
CA LYS A 27 5.98 -4.41 -17.04
C LYS A 27 6.67 -3.92 -18.31
N GLU A 28 5.89 -3.43 -19.28
CA GLU A 28 6.40 -2.81 -20.51
C GLU A 28 7.22 -1.54 -20.23
N ALA A 29 6.84 -0.78 -19.20
CA ALA A 29 7.60 0.37 -18.71
C ALA A 29 8.86 -0.02 -17.89
N GLY A 30 9.16 -1.32 -17.75
CA GLY A 30 10.26 -1.81 -16.91
C GLY A 30 10.00 -1.72 -15.41
N MET A 31 8.75 -1.52 -15.01
CA MET A 31 8.31 -1.44 -13.61
C MET A 31 7.69 -2.77 -13.19
N GLU A 32 8.29 -3.44 -12.21
CA GLU A 32 7.76 -4.71 -11.71
C GLU A 32 6.73 -4.46 -10.58
N MET A 33 5.47 -4.81 -10.83
CA MET A 33 4.44 -4.76 -9.79
C MET A 33 4.63 -5.95 -8.83
N LYS A 34 4.81 -5.68 -7.53
CA LYS A 34 5.07 -6.73 -6.51
C LYS A 34 3.84 -7.14 -5.69
N LYS A 35 2.82 -6.28 -5.62
CA LYS A 35 1.69 -6.42 -4.70
C LYS A 35 0.39 -5.97 -5.34
N TRP A 36 -0.68 -6.70 -5.09
CA TRP A 36 -2.05 -6.35 -5.50
C TRP A 36 -3.02 -6.51 -4.34
N ILE A 37 -3.87 -5.51 -4.09
CA ILE A 37 -4.86 -5.53 -3.00
C ILE A 37 -6.24 -5.20 -3.58
N SER A 38 -7.22 -6.03 -3.25
CA SER A 38 -8.63 -5.89 -3.63
C SER A 38 -9.53 -6.25 -2.44
N ASN A 39 -10.71 -5.65 -2.39
CA ASN A 39 -11.76 -6.03 -1.45
C ASN A 39 -12.50 -7.32 -1.84
N ASP A 40 -12.23 -7.87 -3.02
CA ASP A 40 -12.81 -9.12 -3.51
C ASP A 40 -11.83 -10.30 -3.34
N THR A 41 -12.23 -11.29 -2.54
CA THR A 41 -11.42 -12.48 -2.23
C THR A 41 -11.13 -13.36 -3.45
N THR A 42 -12.03 -13.38 -4.44
CA THR A 42 -11.83 -14.12 -5.69
C THR A 42 -10.73 -13.47 -6.51
N LEU A 43 -10.75 -12.15 -6.62
CA LEU A 43 -9.72 -11.38 -7.30
C LEU A 43 -8.36 -11.53 -6.61
N MET A 44 -8.34 -11.47 -5.27
CA MET A 44 -7.13 -11.70 -4.48
C MET A 44 -6.52 -13.08 -4.75
N SER A 45 -7.36 -14.12 -4.79
CA SER A 45 -6.89 -15.48 -5.09
C SER A 45 -6.30 -15.61 -6.49
N GLN A 46 -6.89 -14.92 -7.49
CA GLN A 46 -6.38 -14.93 -8.87
C GLN A 46 -5.01 -14.23 -8.98
N TRP A 47 -4.79 -13.15 -8.23
CA TRP A 47 -3.50 -12.45 -8.20
C TRP A 47 -2.44 -13.20 -7.39
N ALA A 48 -2.81 -13.82 -6.27
CA ALA A 48 -1.92 -14.70 -5.52
C ALA A 48 -1.41 -15.86 -6.39
N ALA A 49 -2.30 -16.47 -7.20
CA ALA A 49 -1.92 -17.53 -8.14
C ALA A 49 -0.94 -17.07 -9.22
N LYS A 50 -0.87 -15.76 -9.50
CA LYS A 50 0.12 -15.14 -10.40
C LYS A 50 1.44 -14.77 -9.71
N GLY A 51 1.59 -15.09 -8.42
CA GLY A 51 2.81 -14.83 -7.65
C GLY A 51 2.87 -13.43 -7.02
N PHE A 52 1.75 -12.72 -6.94
CA PHE A 52 1.69 -11.43 -6.26
C PHE A 52 1.52 -11.61 -4.76
N ASP A 53 2.19 -10.76 -3.98
CA ASP A 53 1.91 -10.65 -2.56
C ASP A 53 0.48 -10.12 -2.36
N THR A 54 -0.36 -10.89 -1.69
CA THR A 54 -1.74 -10.53 -1.33
C THR A 54 -1.90 -10.64 0.18
N TYR A 55 -2.32 -9.57 0.88
CA TYR A 55 -2.62 -9.67 2.32
C TYR A 55 -3.95 -10.41 2.56
N PRO A 56 -4.11 -11.10 3.70
CA PRO A 56 -5.40 -11.68 4.09
C PRO A 56 -6.43 -10.57 4.36
N VAL A 57 -7.63 -10.71 3.80
CA VAL A 57 -8.76 -9.75 3.93
C VAL A 57 -9.15 -9.48 5.39
N ASP A 58 -8.88 -10.42 6.30
CA ASP A 58 -9.27 -10.32 7.72
C ASP A 58 -8.16 -9.82 8.64
N THR A 59 -6.98 -9.47 8.10
CA THR A 59 -5.97 -8.81 8.92
C THR A 59 -6.35 -7.34 8.97
N SER A 60 -7.05 -6.96 10.03
CA SER A 60 -7.06 -5.57 10.50
C SER A 60 -5.60 -5.12 10.58
N ILE A 61 -5.17 -4.37 9.56
CA ILE A 61 -3.95 -3.59 9.64
C ILE A 61 -4.30 -2.50 10.64
N SER A 62 -4.11 -2.79 11.93
CA SER A 62 -4.11 -1.78 12.98
C SER A 62 -2.81 -0.97 12.89
N LEU A 63 -2.61 -0.32 11.75
CA LEU A 63 -1.96 0.97 11.72
C LEU A 63 -3.04 1.95 12.15
N GLY A 64 -2.89 2.60 13.31
CA GLY A 64 -3.84 3.62 13.77
C GLY A 64 -4.36 4.46 12.60
N SER A 65 -5.66 4.36 12.34
CA SER A 65 -6.37 5.02 11.22
C SER A 65 -5.66 4.94 9.85
N ASN A 66 -5.71 3.75 9.22
CA ASN A 66 -5.82 3.50 7.78
C ASN A 66 -5.12 4.48 6.80
N LYS A 67 -3.82 4.24 6.49
CA LYS A 67 -3.14 4.78 5.30
C LYS A 67 -2.11 3.78 4.77
N THR A 68 -2.36 3.19 3.61
CA THR A 68 -1.37 2.38 2.88
C THR A 68 -0.31 3.31 2.26
N LYS A 69 0.96 2.95 2.43
CA LYS A 69 2.12 3.79 2.07
C LYS A 69 2.67 3.38 0.70
N VAL A 70 2.79 4.34 -0.21
CA VAL A 70 3.59 4.23 -1.46
C VAL A 70 4.41 5.50 -1.54
N LEU A 71 5.75 5.41 -1.58
CA LEU A 71 6.72 6.50 -1.84
C LEU A 71 6.19 7.94 -1.61
N GLY A 72 6.08 8.37 -0.35
CA GLY A 72 5.71 9.76 -0.04
C GLY A 72 4.24 10.14 -0.21
N LEU A 73 3.42 9.18 -0.61
CA LEU A 73 1.99 9.28 -0.77
C LEU A 73 1.29 8.40 0.26
N THR A 74 0.16 8.89 0.71
CA THR A 74 -0.79 8.13 1.52
C THR A 74 -2.10 8.04 0.76
N TRP A 75 -2.58 6.81 0.60
CA TRP A 75 -3.90 6.58 0.03
C TRP A 75 -4.97 6.78 1.11
N GLN A 76 -5.86 7.75 0.89
CA GLN A 76 -7.08 7.92 1.67
C GLN A 76 -8.18 7.07 1.02
N THR A 77 -8.46 5.93 1.63
CA THR A 77 -9.37 4.92 1.05
C THR A 77 -10.84 5.35 1.04
N LEU A 78 -11.24 6.30 1.90
CA LEU A 78 -12.61 6.82 1.94
C LEU A 78 -12.92 7.72 0.74
N ASP A 79 -11.95 8.54 0.37
CA ASP A 79 -12.08 9.55 -0.69
C ASP A 79 -11.38 9.11 -2.00
N ASP A 80 -10.87 7.87 -2.02
CA ASP A 80 -10.08 7.27 -3.08
C ASP A 80 -9.03 8.20 -3.69
N CYS A 81 -8.30 8.92 -2.82
CA CYS A 81 -7.31 9.92 -3.25
C CYS A 81 -5.93 9.65 -2.67
N LEU A 82 -4.89 10.00 -3.44
CA LEU A 82 -3.50 9.95 -3.00
C LEU A 82 -3.11 11.34 -2.49
N THR A 83 -2.68 11.43 -1.24
CA THR A 83 -2.21 12.69 -0.63
C THR A 83 -0.75 12.58 -0.25
N PHE A 84 0.04 13.60 -0.56
CA PHE A 84 1.43 13.71 -0.12
C PHE A 84 1.54 13.70 1.41
N ILE A 85 2.56 13.01 1.94
CA ILE A 85 2.86 12.97 3.38
C ILE A 85 3.09 14.39 3.93
N PHE A 86 3.72 15.28 3.15
CA PHE A 86 3.88 16.69 3.51
C PHE A 86 2.53 17.38 3.74
N ASN A 87 1.58 17.21 2.80
CA ASN A 87 0.24 17.80 2.90
C ASN A 87 -0.59 17.20 4.02
N CYS A 88 -0.33 15.94 4.40
CA CYS A 88 -0.91 15.33 5.60
C CYS A 88 -0.42 16.02 6.89
N LYS A 89 0.85 16.42 6.94
CA LYS A 89 1.45 17.13 8.08
C LYS A 89 1.09 18.62 8.11
N ASN A 90 0.76 19.21 6.95
CA ASN A 90 0.53 20.65 6.80
C ASN A 90 -0.86 20.94 6.19
N PRO A 91 -1.97 20.63 6.89
CA PRO A 91 -3.32 20.74 6.33
C PRO A 91 -3.73 22.18 5.95
N GLY A 92 -3.13 23.20 6.58
CA GLY A 92 -3.38 24.62 6.32
C GLY A 92 -2.48 25.26 5.26
N ASN A 93 -1.45 24.56 4.79
CA ASN A 93 -0.52 25.05 3.77
C ASN A 93 -0.15 23.90 2.83
N LYS A 94 -1.16 23.40 2.12
CA LYS A 94 -0.99 22.31 1.17
C LYS A 94 -0.23 22.84 -0.04
N LYS A 95 0.78 22.10 -0.47
CA LYS A 95 1.46 22.34 -1.73
C LYS A 95 0.79 21.54 -2.84
N GLU A 96 0.72 22.14 -4.01
CA GLU A 96 0.24 21.48 -5.24
C GLU A 96 1.39 21.38 -6.25
N GLY A 97 1.28 20.41 -7.16
CA GLY A 97 2.29 20.14 -8.19
C GLY A 97 3.08 18.84 -7.96
N PRO A 98 4.05 18.55 -8.85
CA PRO A 98 4.92 17.37 -8.73
C PRO A 98 5.81 17.42 -7.49
N LEU A 99 6.22 16.25 -6.98
CA LEU A 99 7.19 16.16 -5.89
C LEU A 99 8.54 16.73 -6.33
N THR A 100 9.12 17.58 -5.49
CA THR A 100 10.53 17.94 -5.61
C THR A 100 11.41 16.75 -5.25
N SER A 101 12.67 16.75 -5.72
CA SER A 101 13.64 15.71 -5.39
C SER A 101 13.89 15.61 -3.88
N GLU A 102 13.89 16.74 -3.18
CA GLU A 102 13.99 16.82 -1.72
C GLU A 102 12.80 16.17 -1.04
N GLU A 103 11.57 16.49 -1.46
CA GLU A 103 10.35 15.88 -0.89
C GLU A 103 10.29 14.38 -1.18
N MET A 104 10.82 13.93 -2.31
CA MET A 104 10.94 12.50 -2.65
C MET A 104 11.96 11.79 -1.76
N MET A 105 13.14 12.38 -1.51
CA MET A 105 14.13 11.83 -0.59
C MET A 105 13.62 11.79 0.86
N GLU A 106 12.93 12.83 1.32
CA GLU A 106 12.32 12.85 2.66
C GLU A 106 11.22 11.79 2.81
N ALA A 107 10.41 11.62 1.77
CA ALA A 107 9.39 10.58 1.70
C ALA A 107 9.98 9.18 1.79
N GLU A 108 11.03 8.91 1.01
CA GLU A 108 11.76 7.63 1.02
C GLU A 108 12.37 7.38 2.41
N TYR A 109 13.10 8.36 2.95
CA TYR A 109 13.69 8.29 4.27
C TYR A 109 12.63 8.03 5.36
N PHE A 110 11.49 8.70 5.28
CA PHE A 110 10.39 8.51 6.22
C PHE A 110 9.81 7.09 6.15
N VAL A 111 9.59 6.54 4.95
CA VAL A 111 9.11 5.17 4.77
C VAL A 111 10.13 4.18 5.34
N LEU A 112 11.41 4.32 5.01
CA LEU A 112 12.48 3.48 5.55
C LEU A 112 12.52 3.52 7.08
N LYS A 113 12.48 4.72 7.69
CA LYS A 113 12.45 4.87 9.15
C LYS A 113 11.23 4.24 9.79
N GLN A 114 10.07 4.34 9.14
CA GLN A 114 8.84 3.72 9.62
C GLN A 114 8.89 2.20 9.54
N GLU A 115 9.36 1.63 8.44
CA GLU A 115 9.53 0.18 8.31
C GLU A 115 10.54 -0.36 9.32
N GLN A 116 11.65 0.35 9.51
CA GLN A 116 12.62 0.03 10.56
C GLN A 116 11.99 0.08 11.96
N LEU A 117 11.20 1.12 12.24
CA LEU A 117 10.53 1.27 13.53
C LEU A 117 9.47 0.18 13.75
N MET A 118 8.74 -0.23 12.73
CA MET A 118 7.75 -1.31 12.83
C MET A 118 8.40 -2.68 12.97
N SER A 119 9.45 -2.95 12.20
CA SER A 119 10.13 -4.26 12.17
C SER A 119 11.02 -4.48 13.39
N PHE A 120 11.62 -3.41 13.91
CA PHE A 120 12.61 -3.46 14.99
C PHE A 120 12.19 -2.60 16.19
N HIS A 121 10.88 -2.48 16.44
CA HIS A 121 10.36 -1.60 17.49
C HIS A 121 10.94 -1.95 18.87
N THR A 122 11.01 -3.25 19.17
CA THR A 122 11.47 -3.78 20.46
C THR A 122 12.95 -3.50 20.64
N GLU A 123 13.75 -3.77 19.61
CA GLU A 123 15.19 -3.57 19.57
C GLU A 123 15.53 -2.08 19.65
N MET A 124 14.82 -1.21 18.92
CA MET A 124 15.00 0.23 19.03
C MET A 124 14.64 0.77 20.41
N THR A 125 13.61 0.23 21.03
CA THR A 125 13.20 0.65 22.39
C THR A 125 14.22 0.20 23.43
N ALA A 126 14.71 -1.05 23.32
CA ALA A 126 15.78 -1.57 24.16
C ALA A 126 17.06 -0.74 24.02
N MET A 127 17.50 -0.47 22.78
CA MET A 127 18.67 0.39 22.52
C MET A 127 18.50 1.81 23.09
N ARG A 128 17.30 2.40 22.99
CA ARG A 128 17.04 3.75 23.51
C ARG A 128 17.07 3.80 25.03
N ASN A 129 16.70 2.71 25.69
CA ASN A 129 16.68 2.59 27.14
C ASN A 129 18.00 2.06 27.72
N GLY A 130 18.92 1.61 26.87
CA GLY A 130 20.20 1.01 27.28
C GLY A 130 20.08 -0.46 27.69
N ASP A 131 18.99 -1.12 27.32
CA ASP A 131 18.75 -2.54 27.60
C ASP A 131 19.44 -3.44 26.55
N ASP A 132 19.81 -4.65 26.95
CA ASP A 132 20.37 -5.64 26.03
C ASP A 132 19.33 -6.10 25.00
N ILE A 133 19.76 -6.20 23.73
CA ILE A 133 18.93 -6.67 22.64
C ILE A 133 18.91 -8.20 22.66
N CYS A 134 17.84 -8.79 23.18
CA CYS A 134 17.68 -10.24 23.16
C CYS A 134 17.29 -10.71 21.75
N HIS A 135 18.17 -11.48 21.10
CA HIS A 135 17.84 -12.18 19.86
C HIS A 135 16.91 -13.37 20.15
N LYS A 136 15.81 -13.50 19.38
CA LYS A 136 14.99 -14.72 19.32
C LYS A 136 15.48 -15.67 18.24
#